data_AF-A0A7R9IWX3-F1
#
_entry.id   AF-A0A7R9IWX3-F1
#
_cell.length_a   1.000
_cell.length_b   1.000
_cell.length_c   1.000
_cell.angle_alpha   90.00
_cell.angle_beta   90.00
_cell.angle_gamma   90.00
#
_symmetry.space_group_name_H-M   'P 1'
#
loop_
_entity.id
_entity.type
_entity.pdbx_description
1 polymer ?
#
loop_
_entity_poly.entity_id
_entity_poly.type
_entity_poly.pdbx_seq_one_letter_code
_entity_poly.pdbx_strand_id
1 'polypeptide(L)'
;MSDSQEFCLRWRCYQQQLSEAFRTLLNRELLVDVTLACEGRSLRAHRAILSACSNYFQDLFEENTHPHPIVILKDVTFEELESLIHFMYNGEVTVKNECLPGFLRTAETLQIRGLTTGIPKVKFLIGLSWYLPLHP
;
A
#
# COMPACT_ATOMS: atom_id res chain seq x y z
N MET A 1 7.49 30.64 38.69
CA MET A 1 7.68 29.63 37.63
C MET A 1 6.29 29.26 37.17
N SER A 2 5.89 29.59 35.93
CA SER A 2 4.55 29.23 35.46
C SER A 2 4.51 27.74 35.17
N ASP A 3 3.63 27.01 35.87
CA ASP A 3 3.27 25.65 35.49
C ASP A 3 2.76 25.68 34.05
N SER A 4 3.57 25.14 33.13
CA SER A 4 3.17 24.96 31.74
C SER A 4 2.40 23.65 31.67
N GLN A 5 1.08 23.72 31.83
CA GLN A 5 0.22 22.56 31.66
C GLN A 5 0.10 22.21 30.17
N GLU A 6 0.39 20.96 29.83
CA GLU A 6 0.22 20.40 28.50
C GLU A 6 -1.02 19.51 28.43
N PHE A 7 -1.76 19.57 27.32
CA PHE A 7 -2.95 18.77 27.08
C PHE A 7 -2.76 17.89 25.84
N CYS A 8 -3.09 16.60 25.95
CA CYS A 8 -3.06 15.66 24.83
C CYS A 8 -4.48 15.42 24.32
N LEU A 9 -4.73 15.80 23.06
CA LEU A 9 -6.01 15.57 22.37
C LEU A 9 -5.83 14.43 21.36
N ARG A 10 -6.79 13.51 21.32
CA ARG A 10 -6.76 12.35 20.40
C ARG A 10 -8.04 12.28 19.58
N TRP A 11 -7.87 12.23 18.26
CA TRP A 11 -8.95 11.84 17.37
C TRP A 11 -9.08 10.32 17.35
N ARG A 12 -10.19 9.81 17.91
CA ARG A 12 -10.51 8.38 17.88
C ARG A 12 -10.61 7.89 16.43
N CYS A 13 -10.06 6.72 16.15
CA CYS A 13 -10.06 6.11 14.81
C CYS A 13 -9.42 6.99 13.72
N TYR A 14 -8.45 7.84 14.06
CA TYR A 14 -7.76 8.71 13.11
C TYR A 14 -7.18 7.93 11.92
N GLN A 15 -6.44 6.84 12.19
CA GLN A 15 -5.80 6.03 11.15
C GLN A 15 -6.82 5.47 10.14
N GLN A 16 -7.91 4.89 10.65
CA GLN A 16 -8.99 4.35 9.79
C GLN A 16 -9.65 5.44 8.94
N GLN A 17 -9.97 6.59 9.53
CA GLN A 17 -10.58 7.71 8.80
C GLN A 17 -9.62 8.32 7.77
N LEU A 18 -8.33 8.37 8.08
CA LEU A 18 -7.31 8.86 7.16
C LEU A 18 -7.17 7.92 5.95
N SER A 19 -7.10 6.60 6.18
CA SER A 19 -7.10 5.61 5.10
C SER A 19 -8.36 5.71 4.23
N GLU A 20 -9.54 5.85 4.83
CA GLU A 20 -10.81 6.02 4.09
C GLU A 20 -10.84 7.32 3.27
N ALA A 21 -10.28 8.41 3.80
CA ALA A 21 -10.15 9.66 3.07
C ALA A 21 -9.27 9.49 1.82
N PHE A 22 -8.11 8.83 1.94
CA PHE A 22 -7.24 8.56 0.78
C PHE A 22 -7.86 7.62 -0.25
N ARG A 23 -8.62 6.60 0.20
CA ARG A 23 -9.42 5.75 -0.71
C ARG A 23 -10.44 6.58 -1.48
N THR A 24 -11.14 7.48 -0.81
CA THR A 24 -12.11 8.38 -1.44
C THR A 24 -11.43 9.28 -2.48
N LEU A 25 -10.24 9.82 -2.18
CA LEU A 25 -9.46 10.62 -3.13
C LEU A 25 -9.07 9.79 -4.36
N LEU A 26 -8.58 8.56 -4.16
CA LEU A 26 -8.21 7.66 -5.26
C LEU A 26 -9.42 7.32 -6.14
N ASN A 27 -10.54 6.91 -5.54
CA ASN A 27 -11.76 6.53 -6.27
C ASN A 27 -12.35 7.68 -7.09
N ARG A 28 -12.11 8.93 -6.66
CA ARG A 28 -12.56 10.13 -7.35
C ARG A 28 -11.48 10.75 -8.25
N GLU A 29 -10.31 10.12 -8.34
CA GLU A 29 -9.11 10.62 -9.02
C GLU A 29 -8.77 12.07 -8.65
N LEU A 30 -8.99 12.45 -7.38
CA LEU A 30 -8.63 13.76 -6.85
C LEU A 30 -7.20 13.72 -6.36
N LEU A 31 -6.42 14.78 -6.64
CA LEU A 31 -5.01 14.92 -6.20
C LEU A 31 -4.07 13.80 -6.68
N VAL A 32 -4.49 13.00 -7.66
CA VAL A 32 -3.62 12.02 -8.29
C VAL A 32 -2.59 12.72 -9.18
N ASP A 33 -1.33 12.36 -8.99
CA ASP A 33 -0.16 13.04 -9.53
C ASP A 33 0.83 12.06 -10.19
N VAL A 34 0.39 10.83 -10.46
CA VAL A 34 1.12 9.82 -11.23
C VAL A 34 0.16 8.90 -11.98
N THR A 35 0.61 8.38 -13.12
CA THR A 35 -0.06 7.31 -13.86
C THR A 35 0.85 6.09 -13.93
N LEU A 36 0.34 4.91 -13.55
CA LEU A 36 1.01 3.63 -13.73
C LEU A 36 0.37 2.90 -14.91
N ALA A 37 1.16 2.47 -15.88
CA ALA A 37 0.68 1.81 -17.10
C ALA A 37 1.29 0.40 -17.23
N CYS A 38 0.45 -0.59 -17.53
CA CYS A 38 0.84 -1.96 -17.85
C CYS A 38 -0.21 -2.60 -18.77
N GLU A 39 0.20 -3.55 -19.63
CA GLU A 39 -0.70 -4.28 -20.54
C GLU A 39 -1.65 -3.39 -21.37
N GLY A 40 -1.20 -2.21 -21.79
CA GLY A 40 -2.01 -1.26 -22.55
C GLY A 40 -3.14 -0.58 -21.75
N ARG A 41 -3.18 -0.80 -20.43
CA ARG A 41 -4.10 -0.18 -19.47
C ARG A 41 -3.32 0.70 -18.49
N SER A 42 -4.03 1.54 -17.74
CA SER A 42 -3.41 2.42 -16.76
C SER A 42 -4.27 2.69 -15.54
N LEU A 43 -3.62 2.99 -14.42
CA LEU A 43 -4.22 3.48 -13.18
C LEU A 43 -3.59 4.82 -12.79
N ARG A 44 -4.39 5.71 -12.21
CA ARG A 44 -3.90 6.95 -11.60
C ARG A 44 -3.81 6.77 -10.09
N ALA A 45 -2.79 7.35 -9.47
CA ALA A 45 -2.54 7.20 -8.04
C ALA A 45 -1.85 8.44 -7.46
N HIS A 46 -1.53 8.37 -6.17
CA HIS A 46 -0.83 9.43 -5.46
C HIS A 46 0.62 8.99 -5.18
N ARG A 47 1.60 9.75 -5.65
CA ARG A 47 3.04 9.53 -5.41
C ARG A 47 3.32 9.36 -3.93
N ALA A 48 2.72 10.22 -3.09
CA ALA A 48 2.92 10.16 -1.64
C ALA A 48 2.56 8.80 -1.03
N ILE A 49 1.45 8.19 -1.46
CA ILE A 49 1.03 6.87 -0.96
C ILE A 49 1.95 5.78 -1.52
N LEU A 50 2.26 5.83 -2.82
CA LEU A 50 3.17 4.87 -3.45
C LEU A 50 4.56 4.89 -2.78
N SER A 51 5.16 6.05 -2.58
CA SER A 51 6.47 6.20 -1.91
C SER A 51 6.44 5.74 -0.45
N ALA A 52 5.36 6.02 0.29
CA ALA A 52 5.21 5.53 1.66
C ALA A 52 5.15 3.99 1.73
N CYS A 53 4.66 3.34 0.69
CA CYS A 53 4.47 1.89 0.63
C CYS A 53 5.57 1.14 -0.15
N SER A 54 6.46 1.83 -0.87
CA SER A 54 7.42 1.21 -1.80
C SER A 54 8.71 2.00 -1.87
N ASN A 55 9.83 1.35 -1.58
CA ASN A 55 11.14 1.98 -1.75
C ASN A 55 11.44 2.25 -3.23
N TYR A 56 11.05 1.35 -4.13
CA TYR A 56 11.17 1.56 -5.57
C TYR A 56 10.47 2.84 -6.04
N PHE A 57 9.21 3.05 -5.64
CA PHE A 57 8.48 4.27 -6.02
C PHE A 57 9.00 5.50 -5.30
N GLN A 58 9.49 5.36 -4.06
CA GLN A 58 10.18 6.46 -3.37
C GLN A 58 11.38 6.93 -4.20
N ASP A 59 12.32 6.05 -4.49
CA ASP A 59 13.54 6.38 -5.24
C ASP A 59 13.20 6.93 -6.64
N LEU A 60 12.27 6.28 -7.34
CA LEU A 60 11.82 6.70 -8.67
C LEU A 60 11.25 8.13 -8.68
N PHE A 61 10.47 8.51 -7.68
CA PHE A 61 9.84 9.82 -7.62
C PHE A 61 10.74 10.90 -7.00
N GLU A 62 11.78 10.53 -6.26
CA GLU A 62 12.84 11.46 -5.85
C GLU A 62 13.70 11.88 -7.05
N GLU A 63 13.99 10.95 -7.97
CA GLU A 63 14.75 11.24 -9.18
C GLU A 63 13.92 11.94 -10.28
N ASN A 64 12.61 11.69 -10.34
CA ASN A 64 11.73 12.22 -11.38
C ASN A 64 10.99 13.49 -10.93
N THR A 65 11.40 14.63 -11.49
CA THR A 65 10.81 15.95 -11.19
C THR A 65 9.59 16.31 -12.04
N HIS A 66 9.13 15.42 -12.95
CA HIS A 66 7.94 15.71 -13.75
C HIS A 66 6.71 15.86 -12.84
N PRO A 67 5.79 16.81 -13.13
CA PRO A 67 4.60 17.02 -12.28
C PRO A 67 3.65 15.81 -12.23
N HIS A 68 3.57 15.05 -13.34
CA HIS A 68 2.71 13.87 -13.46
C HIS A 68 3.41 12.78 -14.27
N PRO A 69 4.37 12.02 -13.71
CA PRO A 69 5.09 10.99 -14.45
C PRO A 69 4.15 9.85 -14.88
N ILE A 70 4.46 9.24 -16.02
CA ILE A 70 3.83 8.00 -16.48
C ILE A 70 4.86 6.87 -16.30
N VAL A 71 4.62 5.96 -15.36
CA VAL A 71 5.49 4.83 -15.07
C VAL A 71 4.98 3.61 -15.82
N ILE A 72 5.80 3.07 -16.72
CA ILE A 72 5.44 1.88 -17.50
C ILE A 72 6.05 0.65 -16.82
N LEU A 73 5.20 -0.22 -16.32
CA LEU A 73 5.58 -1.47 -15.66
C LEU A 73 5.55 -2.61 -16.68
N LYS A 74 6.72 -3.21 -16.93
CA LYS A 74 6.87 -4.39 -17.78
C LYS A 74 6.75 -5.65 -16.93
N ASP A 75 6.27 -6.73 -17.56
CA ASP A 75 6.13 -8.04 -16.93
C ASP A 75 5.25 -8.05 -15.66
N VAL A 76 4.33 -7.09 -15.58
CA VAL A 76 3.30 -6.96 -14.55
C VAL A 76 1.94 -7.00 -15.23
N THR A 77 1.07 -7.88 -14.74
CA THR A 77 -0.32 -7.92 -15.23
C THR A 77 -1.13 -6.78 -14.61
N PHE A 78 -2.19 -6.35 -15.29
CA PHE A 78 -3.06 -5.31 -14.75
C PHE A 78 -3.74 -5.73 -13.44
N GLU A 79 -4.13 -7.01 -13.31
CA GLU A 79 -4.77 -7.54 -12.10
C GLU A 79 -3.82 -7.50 -10.88
N GLU A 80 -2.53 -7.82 -11.09
CA GLU A 80 -1.51 -7.70 -10.05
C GLU A 80 -1.31 -6.24 -9.64
N LEU A 81 -1.20 -5.33 -10.62
CA LEU A 81 -1.04 -3.90 -10.35
C LEU A 81 -2.22 -3.34 -9.57
N GLU A 82 -3.45 -3.60 -10.03
CA GLU A 82 -4.68 -3.17 -9.37
C GLU A 82 -4.75 -3.69 -7.93
N SER A 83 -4.46 -4.97 -7.72
CA SER A 83 -4.43 -5.59 -6.39
C SER A 83 -3.37 -4.95 -5.47
N LEU A 84 -2.20 -4.61 -6.00
CA LEU A 84 -1.15 -3.93 -5.22
C LEU A 84 -1.54 -2.51 -4.85
N ILE A 85 -2.17 -1.76 -5.76
CA ILE A 85 -2.69 -0.43 -5.44
C ILE A 85 -3.77 -0.53 -4.35
N HIS A 86 -4.70 -1.48 -4.46
CA HIS A 86 -5.67 -1.72 -3.39
C HIS A 86 -5.00 -2.04 -2.05
N PHE A 87 -3.98 -2.90 -2.04
CA PHE A 87 -3.21 -3.21 -0.85
C PHE A 87 -2.57 -1.95 -0.23
N MET A 88 -1.96 -1.08 -1.04
CA MET A 88 -1.31 0.15 -0.53
C MET A 88 -2.29 1.14 0.10
N TYR A 89 -3.51 1.25 -0.42
CA TYR A 89 -4.52 2.18 0.11
C TYR A 89 -5.34 1.60 1.27
N ASN A 90 -5.46 0.28 1.37
CA ASN A 90 -6.28 -0.39 2.38
C ASN A 90 -5.47 -1.02 3.53
N GLY A 91 -4.18 -1.32 3.29
CA GLY A 91 -3.37 -2.16 4.16
C GLY A 91 -3.63 -3.67 4.00
N GLU A 92 -4.59 -4.07 3.18
CA GLU A 92 -4.97 -5.46 2.91
C GLU A 92 -5.55 -5.63 1.50
N VAL A 93 -5.45 -6.86 0.96
CA VAL A 93 -6.08 -7.25 -0.30
C VAL A 93 -6.41 -8.74 -0.28
N THR A 94 -7.49 -9.11 -0.95
CA THR A 94 -7.84 -10.51 -1.19
C THR A 94 -7.46 -10.87 -2.62
N VAL A 95 -6.57 -11.85 -2.79
CA VAL A 95 -6.18 -12.37 -4.10
C VAL A 95 -6.51 -13.85 -4.21
N LYS A 96 -6.79 -14.33 -5.42
CA LYS A 96 -7.00 -15.76 -5.67
C LYS A 96 -5.70 -16.52 -5.47
N ASN A 97 -5.79 -17.78 -5.05
CA ASN A 97 -4.62 -18.61 -4.77
C ASN A 97 -3.73 -18.79 -6.01
N GLU A 98 -4.33 -18.92 -7.18
CA GLU A 98 -3.64 -19.01 -8.47
C GLU A 98 -2.89 -17.72 -8.86
N CYS A 99 -3.37 -16.55 -8.42
CA CYS A 99 -2.76 -15.25 -8.71
C CYS A 99 -1.68 -14.86 -7.67
N LEU A 100 -1.71 -15.46 -6.48
CA LEU A 100 -0.82 -15.12 -5.36
C LEU A 100 0.69 -15.16 -5.72
N PRO A 101 1.22 -16.16 -6.44
CA PRO A 101 2.65 -16.18 -6.78
C PRO A 101 3.07 -14.99 -7.66
N GLY A 102 2.18 -14.55 -8.55
CA GLY A 102 2.42 -13.40 -9.41
C GLY A 102 2.35 -12.09 -8.65
N PHE A 103 1.30 -11.91 -7.85
CA PHE A 103 1.15 -10.79 -6.94
C PHE A 103 2.39 -10.57 -6.04
N LEU A 104 2.89 -11.63 -5.39
CA LEU A 104 4.05 -11.54 -4.51
C LEU A 104 5.35 -11.25 -5.26
N ARG A 105 5.54 -11.80 -6.47
CA ARG A 105 6.71 -11.48 -7.30
C ARG A 105 6.72 -10.02 -7.72
N THR A 106 5.57 -9.48 -8.11
CA THR A 106 5.43 -8.07 -8.45
C THR A 106 5.64 -7.18 -7.22
N ALA A 107 5.12 -7.59 -6.05
CA ALA A 107 5.33 -6.89 -4.79
C ALA A 107 6.82 -6.82 -4.41
N GLU A 108 7.57 -7.91 -4.60
CA GLU A 108 9.02 -7.96 -4.35
C GLU A 108 9.78 -7.04 -5.34
N THR A 109 9.42 -7.10 -6.63
CA THR A 109 10.03 -6.27 -7.68
C THR A 109 9.84 -4.77 -7.41
N LEU A 110 8.63 -4.40 -6.96
CA LEU A 110 8.30 -3.02 -6.59
C LEU A 110 8.68 -2.70 -5.14
N GLN A 111 9.34 -3.61 -4.42
CA GLN A 111 9.80 -3.41 -3.05
C GLN A 111 8.68 -2.90 -2.11
N ILE A 112 7.49 -3.52 -2.20
CA ILE A 112 6.32 -3.13 -1.41
C ILE A 112 6.48 -3.55 0.05
N ARG A 113 6.44 -2.55 0.95
CA ARG A 113 6.52 -2.73 2.40
C ARG A 113 5.39 -3.63 2.89
N GLY A 114 5.71 -4.53 3.82
CA GLY A 114 4.75 -5.51 4.34
C GLY A 114 4.57 -6.76 3.47
N LEU A 115 5.07 -6.76 2.23
CA LEU A 115 5.01 -7.91 1.30
C LEU A 115 6.40 -8.44 0.89
N THR A 116 7.46 -7.63 1.02
CA THR A 116 8.82 -8.06 0.73
C THR A 116 9.47 -8.84 1.88
N THR A 117 10.28 -9.84 1.55
CA THR A 117 10.93 -10.73 2.53
C THR A 117 12.07 -10.08 3.34
N GLY A 118 11.71 -9.18 4.25
CA GLY A 118 12.53 -8.76 5.40
C GLY A 118 11.79 -8.89 6.75
N ILE A 119 10.53 -9.33 6.72
CA ILE A 119 9.68 -9.54 7.89
C ILE A 119 9.45 -11.05 8.04
N PRO A 120 9.73 -11.67 9.20
CA PRO A 120 9.52 -13.10 9.39
C PRO A 120 8.06 -13.41 9.11
N LYS A 121 7.81 -14.21 8.06
CA LYS A 121 6.53 -14.79 7.61
C LYS A 121 5.41 -14.54 8.63
N VAL A 122 4.82 -13.33 8.59
CA VAL A 122 3.60 -13.09 9.34
C VAL A 122 2.63 -14.06 8.70
N LYS A 123 2.15 -15.02 9.51
CA LYS A 123 1.12 -15.96 9.12
C LYS A 123 0.10 -15.17 8.30
N PHE A 124 -0.01 -15.49 7.02
CA PHE A 124 -1.23 -15.22 6.26
C PHE A 124 -2.32 -15.95 7.04
N LEU A 125 -2.98 -15.25 7.96
CA LEU A 125 -4.10 -15.78 8.72
C LEU A 125 -5.27 -15.84 7.75
N ILE A 126 -5.23 -16.85 6.88
CA ILE A 126 -6.46 -17.50 6.47
C ILE A 126 -7.15 -17.94 7.76
N GLY A 127 -8.36 -17.44 7.98
CA GLY A 127 -9.06 -17.60 9.24
C GLY A 127 -9.20 -19.07 9.62
N LEU A 128 -8.57 -19.45 10.73
CA LEU A 128 -8.98 -20.57 11.56
C LEU A 128 -8.73 -20.21 13.03
N SER A 129 -9.83 -20.25 13.78
CA SER A 129 -9.92 -19.99 15.20
C SER A 129 -9.20 -21.07 16.03
N TRP A 130 -8.69 -20.66 17.19
CA TRP A 130 -8.21 -21.45 18.35
C TRP A 130 -6.82 -22.09 18.26
N TYR A 131 -5.88 -21.61 19.08
CA TYR A 131 -5.39 -22.29 20.30
C TYR A 131 -4.31 -21.42 20.97
N LEU A 132 -4.65 -20.79 22.10
CA LEU A 132 -3.67 -20.36 23.11
C LEU A 132 -3.28 -21.61 23.93
N PRO A 133 -2.01 -21.80 24.30
CA PRO A 133 -1.65 -22.78 25.32
C PRO A 133 -1.73 -22.10 26.69
N LEU A 134 -2.64 -22.55 27.54
CA LEU A 134 -2.49 -22.40 28.98
C LEU A 134 -2.54 -23.80 29.59
N HIS A 135 -1.35 -24.36 29.75
CA HIS A 135 -1.01 -25.37 30.74
C HIS A 135 0.05 -24.74 31.66
N PRO A 136 0.17 -25.15 32.93
CA PRO A 136 -0.07 -26.51 33.45
C PRO A 136 -1.51 -26.79 33.89
#